data_AF-A0A1D6IMV9-F1
#
_entry.id   AF-A0A1D6IMV9-F1
#
_cell.length_a   1.000
_cell.length_b   1.000
_cell.length_c   1.000
_cell.angle_alpha   90.00
_cell.angle_beta   90.00
_cell.angle_gamma   90.00
#
_symmetry.space_group_name_H-M   'P 1'
#
loop_
_entity.id
_entity.type
_entity.pdbx_description
1 polymer ?
#
loop_
_entity_poly.entity_id
_entity_poly.type
_entity_poly.pdbx_seq_one_letter_code
_entity_poly.pdbx_strand_id
1 'polypeptide(L)'
;MKFEAVTRRILRITSTDGTAKVLVFSSWNDVLDVLEHSLAANNISYVRMKGGRKSQAALSQFKGQESNINVDKVNRAACKMQPVQVLLMLIQHGANGLNLLEAQHVILVEPLLNPAAEAQAISRIHRVGQDKSTFVHRFIVKKTIEESIYKLNRSRAVCSTINRKSKNFKDEPVLTLKDVESLFPMAGPDEPLEQADQNYGDSLRSLPPSVAAGLAAERRRLMEQ
;
A
#
# COMPACT_ATOMS: atom_id res chain seq x y z
N MET A 1 -7.90 2.06 -12.99
CA MET A 1 -7.96 2.15 -11.50
C MET A 1 -6.62 1.75 -10.87
N LYS A 2 -6.39 1.99 -9.57
CA LYS A 2 -5.10 1.73 -8.87
C LYS A 2 -4.67 0.25 -8.92
N PHE A 3 -5.56 -0.66 -8.54
CA PHE A 3 -5.29 -2.11 -8.52
C PHE A 3 -4.91 -2.65 -9.90
N GLU A 4 -5.61 -2.17 -10.93
CA GLU A 4 -5.32 -2.50 -12.31
C GLU A 4 -3.91 -2.04 -12.71
N ALA A 5 -3.46 -0.86 -12.27
CA ALA A 5 -2.09 -0.41 -12.51
C ALA A 5 -1.06 -1.32 -11.80
N VAL A 6 -1.37 -1.79 -10.59
CA VAL A 6 -0.55 -2.77 -9.86
C VAL A 6 -0.46 -4.08 -10.62
N THR A 7 -1.58 -4.68 -11.01
CA THR A 7 -1.61 -5.92 -11.79
C THR A 7 -0.87 -5.78 -13.11
N ARG A 8 -1.09 -4.69 -13.86
CA ARG A 8 -0.37 -4.42 -15.12
C ARG A 8 1.14 -4.33 -14.91
N ARG A 9 1.59 -3.77 -13.78
CA ARG A 9 3.02 -3.72 -13.44
C ARG A 9 3.58 -5.10 -13.15
N ILE A 10 2.86 -5.93 -12.38
CA ILE A 10 3.24 -7.31 -12.10
C ILE A 10 3.34 -8.09 -13.41
N LEU A 11 2.32 -8.02 -14.26
CA LEU A 11 2.30 -8.63 -15.59
C LEU A 11 3.52 -8.22 -16.42
N ARG A 12 3.82 -6.92 -16.49
CA ARG A 12 4.99 -6.44 -17.23
C ARG A 12 6.28 -7.05 -16.68
N ILE A 13 6.44 -7.14 -15.35
CA ILE A 13 7.63 -7.74 -14.74
C ILE A 13 7.73 -9.22 -15.11
N THR A 14 6.65 -9.99 -14.93
CA THR A 14 6.63 -11.45 -15.18
C THR A 14 6.73 -11.80 -16.66
N SER A 15 6.25 -10.93 -17.55
CA SER A 15 6.39 -11.12 -19.00
C SER A 15 7.78 -10.75 -19.52
N THR A 16 8.47 -9.79 -18.89
CA THR A 16 9.86 -9.44 -19.24
C THR A 16 10.84 -10.46 -18.68
N ASP A 17 10.63 -10.92 -17.45
CA ASP A 17 11.45 -11.94 -16.80
C ASP A 17 10.54 -13.00 -16.16
N GLY A 18 10.47 -14.17 -16.80
CA GLY A 18 9.66 -15.29 -16.32
C GLY A 18 10.17 -15.90 -15.00
N THR A 19 11.39 -15.57 -14.58
CA THR A 19 11.99 -16.04 -13.33
C THR A 19 11.91 -15.00 -12.21
N ALA A 20 11.51 -13.76 -12.54
CA ALA A 20 11.40 -12.68 -11.56
C ALA A 20 10.34 -13.00 -10.51
N LYS A 21 10.73 -12.83 -9.25
CA LYS A 21 9.81 -12.93 -8.12
C LYS A 21 9.48 -11.55 -7.57
N VAL A 22 8.20 -11.38 -7.27
CA VAL A 22 7.59 -10.13 -6.83
C VAL A 22 7.01 -10.32 -5.44
N LEU A 23 7.38 -9.42 -4.52
CA LEU A 23 6.76 -9.31 -3.22
C LEU A 23 5.82 -8.11 -3.21
N VAL A 24 4.56 -8.34 -2.84
CA VAL A 24 3.54 -7.29 -2.76
C VAL A 24 3.14 -7.10 -1.30
N PHE A 25 3.28 -5.86 -0.83
CA PHE A 25 2.84 -5.46 0.50
C PHE A 25 1.61 -4.56 0.43
N SER A 26 0.68 -4.83 1.34
CA SER A 26 -0.42 -3.91 1.68
C SER A 26 -0.67 -3.94 3.19
N SER A 27 -1.28 -2.91 3.73
CA SER A 27 -1.80 -2.84 5.10
C SER A 27 -3.19 -3.46 5.20
N TRP A 28 -3.88 -3.66 4.07
CA TRP A 28 -5.29 -4.04 4.00
C TRP A 28 -5.45 -5.44 3.43
N ASN A 29 -6.23 -6.29 4.12
CA ASN A 29 -6.53 -7.62 3.60
C ASN A 29 -7.36 -7.55 2.32
N ASP A 30 -8.39 -6.70 2.30
CA ASP A 30 -9.31 -6.56 1.17
C ASP A 30 -8.57 -6.19 -0.13
N VAL A 31 -7.52 -5.37 -0.03
CA VAL A 31 -6.64 -5.04 -1.15
C VAL A 31 -5.91 -6.28 -1.67
N LEU A 32 -5.39 -7.12 -0.77
CA LEU A 32 -4.77 -8.38 -1.17
C LEU A 32 -5.78 -9.34 -1.77
N ASP A 33 -6.99 -9.44 -1.21
CA ASP A 33 -8.08 -10.24 -1.77
C ASP A 33 -8.40 -9.83 -3.21
N VAL A 34 -8.56 -8.53 -3.49
CA VAL A 34 -8.79 -8.03 -4.86
C VAL A 34 -7.61 -8.37 -5.79
N LEU A 35 -6.38 -8.25 -5.30
CA LEU A 35 -5.20 -8.62 -6.09
C LEU A 35 -5.13 -10.11 -6.35
N GLU A 36 -5.51 -10.99 -5.43
CA GLU A 36 -5.59 -12.44 -5.64
C GLU A 36 -6.50 -12.77 -6.82
N HIS A 37 -7.71 -12.22 -6.85
CA HIS A 37 -8.65 -12.41 -7.95
C HIS A 37 -8.07 -11.94 -9.29
N SER A 38 -7.40 -10.78 -9.29
CA SER A 38 -6.77 -10.22 -10.48
C SER A 38 -5.59 -11.08 -10.97
N LEU A 39 -4.75 -11.60 -10.07
CA LEU A 39 -3.63 -12.48 -10.42
C LEU A 39 -4.11 -13.83 -10.94
N ALA A 40 -5.14 -14.42 -10.32
CA ALA A 40 -5.77 -15.65 -10.77
C ALA A 40 -6.36 -15.51 -12.18
N ALA A 41 -7.09 -14.42 -12.45
CA ALA A 41 -7.67 -14.13 -13.77
C ALA A 41 -6.60 -13.97 -14.87
N ASN A 42 -5.37 -13.63 -14.50
CA ASN A 42 -4.25 -13.44 -15.41
C ASN A 42 -3.27 -14.63 -15.43
N ASN A 43 -3.63 -15.77 -14.82
CA ASN A 43 -2.80 -16.98 -14.73
C ASN A 43 -1.40 -16.75 -14.13
N ILE A 44 -1.26 -15.81 -13.20
CA ILE A 44 0.01 -15.57 -12.50
C ILE A 44 0.07 -16.45 -11.25
N SER A 45 1.17 -17.18 -11.06
CA SER A 45 1.35 -18.00 -9.85
C SER A 45 1.60 -17.10 -8.63
N TYR A 46 0.74 -17.21 -7.62
CA TYR A 46 0.85 -16.43 -6.39
C TYR A 46 0.65 -17.30 -5.15
N VAL A 47 1.14 -16.81 -4.02
CA VAL A 47 0.84 -17.33 -2.70
C VAL A 47 0.60 -16.18 -1.74
N ARG A 48 -0.37 -16.34 -0.83
CA ARG A 48 -0.67 -15.36 0.21
C ARG A 48 -0.18 -15.84 1.57
N MET A 49 0.64 -15.03 2.21
CA MET A 49 1.08 -15.30 3.57
C MET A 49 0.07 -14.74 4.56
N LYS A 50 -0.72 -15.65 5.13
CA LYS A 50 -1.52 -15.38 6.34
C LYS A 50 -0.65 -15.69 7.56
N GLY A 51 -0.82 -14.91 8.63
CA GLY A 51 -0.04 -15.07 9.87
C GLY A 51 -0.17 -16.45 10.52
N GLY A 52 0.65 -16.69 11.55
CA GLY A 52 0.62 -17.94 12.33
C GLY A 52 1.22 -19.15 11.61
N ARG A 53 0.72 -20.35 11.88
CA ARG A 53 1.29 -21.63 11.38
C ARG A 53 1.32 -21.75 9.84
N LYS A 54 0.42 -21.05 9.14
CA LYS A 54 0.34 -21.07 7.66
C LYS A 54 1.40 -20.19 6.98
N SER A 55 2.09 -19.34 7.73
CA SER A 55 3.11 -18.44 7.19
C SER A 55 4.32 -19.19 6.64
N GLN A 56 4.82 -20.20 7.37
CA GLN A 56 5.99 -20.98 6.96
C GLN A 56 5.74 -21.75 5.66
N ALA A 57 4.55 -22.34 5.49
CA ALA A 57 4.19 -23.05 4.26
C ALA A 57 4.19 -22.11 3.04
N ALA A 58 3.62 -20.91 3.17
CA ALA A 58 3.62 -19.91 2.11
C ALA A 58 5.03 -19.44 1.75
N LEU A 59 5.90 -19.28 2.75
CA LEU A 59 7.31 -18.91 2.54
C LEU A 59 8.09 -20.02 1.83
N SER A 60 7.95 -21.28 2.24
CA SER A 60 8.60 -22.40 1.57
C SER A 60 8.17 -22.52 0.11
N GLN A 61 6.87 -22.36 -0.16
CA GLN A 61 6.33 -22.36 -1.52
C GLN A 61 6.88 -21.21 -2.36
N PHE A 62 6.96 -19.99 -1.80
CA PHE A 62 7.53 -18.83 -2.49
C PHE A 62 9.02 -19.01 -2.77
N LYS A 63 9.78 -19.59 -1.85
CA LYS A 63 11.21 -19.88 -2.05
C LYS A 63 11.46 -20.95 -3.10
N GLY A 64 10.46 -21.78 -3.40
CA GLY A 64 10.63 -22.95 -4.26
C GLY A 64 11.35 -24.10 -3.54
N GLN A 65 11.36 -24.09 -2.21
CA GLN A 65 11.77 -25.25 -1.44
C GLN A 65 10.62 -26.24 -1.49
N GLU A 66 10.80 -27.35 -2.22
CA GLU A 66 9.78 -28.38 -2.35
C GLU A 66 9.30 -28.83 -0.98
N SER A 67 8.06 -28.49 -0.67
CA SER A 67 7.35 -29.17 0.37
C SER A 67 7.01 -30.57 -0.15
N ASN A 68 7.78 -31.57 0.27
CA ASN A 68 7.29 -32.94 0.49
C ASN A 68 6.17 -32.96 1.57
N ILE A 69 5.27 -31.98 1.56
CA ILE A 69 4.12 -31.93 2.46
C ILE A 69 3.03 -32.70 1.73
N ASN A 70 2.69 -33.84 2.33
CA ASN A 70 1.46 -34.59 2.11
C ASN A 70 0.25 -33.65 2.30
N VAL A 71 -0.07 -32.86 1.28
CA VAL A 71 -1.41 -32.30 1.10
C VAL A 71 -2.15 -33.27 0.20
N ASP A 72 -3.33 -33.66 0.67
CA ASP A 72 -4.09 -34.83 0.26
C ASP A 72 -4.19 -35.06 -1.26
N LYS A 73 -4.07 -36.34 -1.61
CA LYS A 73 -4.02 -36.92 -2.96
C LYS A 73 -5.34 -36.81 -3.75
N VAL A 74 -5.96 -35.63 -3.85
CA VAL A 74 -7.23 -35.50 -4.61
C VAL A 74 -7.16 -34.54 -5.80
N ASN A 75 -6.24 -33.56 -5.81
CA ASN A 75 -6.13 -32.59 -6.93
C ASN A 75 -4.77 -32.62 -7.65
N ARG A 76 -4.10 -33.78 -7.70
CA ARG A 76 -2.87 -33.99 -8.49
C ARG A 76 -3.18 -34.53 -9.88
N ALA A 77 -3.83 -33.72 -10.71
CA ALA A 77 -3.86 -33.95 -12.14
C ALA A 77 -3.56 -32.63 -12.87
N ALA A 78 -2.40 -32.60 -13.52
CA ALA A 78 -2.10 -31.73 -14.67
C ALA A 78 -1.63 -30.27 -14.47
N CYS A 79 -0.87 -29.93 -13.43
CA CYS A 79 -0.06 -28.70 -13.47
C CYS A 79 1.42 -29.03 -13.26
N LYS A 80 2.22 -28.92 -14.34
CA LYS A 80 3.66 -28.62 -14.26
C LYS A 80 3.85 -27.63 -13.11
N MET A 81 4.63 -27.97 -12.09
CA MET A 81 4.86 -27.11 -10.92
C MET A 81 5.57 -25.83 -11.38
N GLN A 82 4.80 -24.83 -11.82
CA GLN A 82 5.35 -23.54 -12.14
C GLN A 82 5.77 -22.88 -10.81
N PRO A 83 7.00 -22.34 -10.75
CA PRO A 83 7.47 -21.67 -9.55
C PRO A 83 6.54 -20.50 -9.23
N VAL A 84 6.27 -20.28 -7.94
CA VAL A 84 5.47 -19.13 -7.50
C VAL A 84 6.23 -17.85 -7.77
N GLN A 85 5.60 -16.93 -8.52
CA GLN A 85 6.18 -15.65 -8.90
C GLN A 85 5.82 -14.55 -7.92
N VAL A 86 4.62 -14.57 -7.34
CA VAL A 86 4.13 -13.47 -6.48
C VAL A 86 3.87 -13.92 -5.05
N LEU A 87 4.42 -13.20 -4.08
CA LEU A 87 4.07 -13.34 -2.66
C LEU A 87 3.24 -12.14 -2.22
N LEU A 88 2.03 -12.38 -1.75
CA LEU A 88 1.15 -11.36 -1.16
C LEU A 88 1.27 -11.37 0.35
N MET A 89 1.54 -10.22 0.94
CA MET A 89 1.83 -10.12 2.37
C MET A 89 1.28 -8.83 2.98
N LEU A 90 0.77 -8.91 4.21
CA LEU A 90 0.51 -7.70 4.98
C LEU A 90 1.82 -7.06 5.43
N ILE A 91 1.93 -5.73 5.36
CA ILE A 91 3.15 -5.00 5.72
C ILE A 91 3.63 -5.30 7.14
N GLN A 92 2.69 -5.46 8.07
CA GLN A 92 2.93 -5.83 9.47
C GLN A 92 3.71 -7.15 9.61
N HIS A 93 3.53 -8.10 8.70
CA HIS A 93 4.30 -9.34 8.72
C HIS A 93 5.71 -9.19 8.13
N GLY A 94 5.98 -8.12 7.37
CA GLY A 94 7.33 -7.80 6.86
C GLY A 94 8.31 -7.43 7.97
N ALA A 95 7.81 -7.07 9.15
CA ALA A 95 8.63 -6.72 10.31
C ALA A 95 9.24 -7.95 11.03
N ASN A 96 8.71 -9.16 10.81
CA ASN A 96 8.95 -10.36 11.63
C ASN A 96 10.31 -11.07 11.40
N GLY A 97 11.32 -10.39 10.84
CA GLY A 97 12.64 -11.02 10.65
C GLY A 97 12.74 -11.99 9.46
N LEU A 98 11.83 -11.91 8.49
CA LEU A 98 11.82 -12.81 7.34
C LEU A 98 13.02 -12.56 6.40
N ASN A 99 13.55 -13.62 5.78
CA ASN A 99 14.61 -13.53 4.77
C ASN A 99 14.03 -13.92 3.40
N LEU A 100 13.83 -12.93 2.51
CA LEU A 100 13.11 -13.06 1.23
C LEU A 100 14.00 -12.64 0.05
N LEU A 101 15.21 -13.18 0.00
CA LEU A 101 16.25 -12.82 -0.99
C LEU A 101 15.88 -13.26 -2.42
N GLU A 102 14.92 -14.17 -2.54
CA GLU A 102 14.46 -14.67 -3.82
C GLU A 102 13.66 -13.62 -4.61
N ALA A 103 13.09 -12.62 -3.92
CA ALA A 103 12.39 -11.51 -4.55
C ALA A 103 13.35 -10.46 -5.10
N GLN A 104 13.08 -9.94 -6.29
CA GLN A 104 13.80 -8.80 -6.86
C GLN A 104 12.94 -7.55 -6.88
N HIS A 105 11.62 -7.72 -7.01
CA HIS A 105 10.68 -6.62 -7.11
C HIS A 105 9.85 -6.53 -5.84
N VAL A 106 9.77 -5.34 -5.27
CA VAL A 106 8.94 -5.02 -4.12
C VAL A 106 7.88 -4.04 -4.56
N ILE A 107 6.62 -4.38 -4.37
CA ILE A 107 5.48 -3.51 -4.66
C ILE A 107 4.86 -3.09 -3.35
N LEU A 108 4.78 -1.78 -3.15
CA LEU A 108 4.05 -1.14 -2.07
C LEU A 108 2.75 -0.61 -2.68
N VAL A 109 1.64 -1.22 -2.33
CA VAL A 109 0.34 -0.88 -2.92
C VAL A 109 -0.12 0.49 -2.44
N GLU A 110 0.22 0.91 -1.22
CA GLU A 110 -0.09 2.24 -0.70
C GLU A 110 1.07 2.80 0.14
N PRO A 111 1.17 4.13 0.30
CA PRO A 111 2.15 4.74 1.19
C PRO A 111 1.81 4.45 2.66
N LEU A 112 2.86 4.23 3.46
CA LEU A 112 2.74 3.92 4.88
C LEU A 112 2.96 5.18 5.70
N LEU A 113 2.16 5.42 6.74
CA LEU A 113 2.41 6.54 7.68
C LEU A 113 3.74 6.39 8.43
N ASN A 114 4.15 5.14 8.71
CA ASN A 114 5.42 4.84 9.33
C ASN A 114 6.45 4.42 8.25
N PRO A 115 7.39 5.30 7.85
CA PRO A 115 8.42 4.97 6.87
C PRO A 115 9.42 3.92 7.38
N ALA A 116 9.56 3.74 8.69
CA ALA A 116 10.44 2.72 9.26
C ALA A 116 9.90 1.30 8.98
N ALA A 117 8.59 1.10 9.01
CA ALA A 117 7.95 -0.16 8.65
C ALA A 117 8.23 -0.53 7.18
N GLU A 118 8.20 0.47 6.28
CA GLU A 118 8.56 0.30 4.88
C GLU A 118 10.02 -0.12 4.72
N ALA A 119 10.93 0.62 5.35
CA ALA A 119 12.37 0.33 5.28
C ALA A 119 12.69 -1.06 5.84
N GLN A 120 12.04 -1.45 6.94
CA GLN A 120 12.15 -2.78 7.52
C GLN A 120 11.68 -3.86 6.55
N ALA A 121 10.53 -3.68 5.90
CA ALA A 121 10.03 -4.62 4.90
C ALA A 121 10.98 -4.75 3.69
N ILE A 122 11.49 -3.62 3.17
CA ILE A 122 12.44 -3.61 2.04
C ILE A 122 13.76 -4.29 2.41
N SER A 123 14.27 -4.05 3.63
CA SER A 123 15.52 -4.68 4.10
C SER A 123 15.48 -6.21 4.19
N ARG A 124 14.29 -6.82 4.16
CA ARG A 124 14.14 -8.29 4.12
C ARG A 124 14.46 -8.89 2.76
N ILE A 125 14.47 -8.06 1.73
CA ILE A 125 14.73 -8.44 0.34
C ILE A 125 16.08 -7.90 -0.08
N HIS A 126 16.36 -6.64 0.26
CA HIS A 126 17.63 -5.99 -0.05
C HIS A 126 18.66 -6.29 1.05
N ARG A 127 19.48 -7.32 0.83
CA ARG A 127 20.60 -7.67 1.72
C ARG A 127 21.93 -7.33 1.08
N VAL A 128 22.84 -6.76 1.88
CA VAL A 128 24.21 -6.43 1.45
C VAL A 128 24.92 -7.71 1.02
N GLY A 129 25.48 -7.72 -0.19
CA GLY A 129 26.20 -8.86 -0.77
C GLY A 129 25.38 -9.74 -1.73
N GLN A 130 24.18 -9.33 -2.14
CA GLN A 130 23.40 -10.01 -3.18
C GLN A 130 23.72 -9.45 -4.57
N ASP A 131 23.96 -10.32 -5.56
CA ASP A 131 24.30 -9.92 -6.94
C ASP A 131 23.13 -9.31 -7.72
N LYS A 132 21.89 -9.63 -7.32
CA LYS A 132 20.67 -9.20 -8.01
C LYS A 132 20.17 -7.87 -7.43
N SER A 133 19.99 -6.88 -8.30
CA SER A 133 19.40 -5.58 -7.92
C SER A 133 17.95 -5.72 -7.43
N THR A 134 17.61 -4.99 -6.37
CA THR A 134 16.25 -4.89 -5.85
C THR A 134 15.54 -3.65 -6.38
N PHE A 135 14.33 -3.80 -6.90
CA PHE A 135 13.50 -2.71 -7.42
C PHE A 135 12.28 -2.47 -6.51
N VAL A 136 12.11 -1.23 -6.04
CA VAL A 136 10.96 -0.85 -5.21
C VAL A 136 9.97 0.00 -6.01
N HIS A 137 8.73 -0.47 -6.12
CA HIS A 137 7.63 0.17 -6.85
C HIS A 137 6.61 0.70 -5.83
N ARG A 138 6.43 2.02 -5.79
CA ARG A 138 5.45 2.68 -4.90
C ARG A 138 4.25 3.14 -5.72
N PHE A 139 3.07 2.67 -5.36
CA PHE A 139 1.82 3.11 -5.97
C PHE A 139 1.18 4.20 -5.11
N ILE A 140 0.96 5.36 -5.73
CA ILE A 140 0.44 6.55 -5.07
C ILE A 140 -0.62 7.17 -5.98
N VAL A 141 -1.81 7.41 -5.43
CA VAL A 141 -2.86 8.13 -6.13
C VAL A 141 -2.67 9.64 -5.95
N LYS A 142 -2.51 10.37 -7.06
CA LYS A 142 -2.37 11.83 -7.07
C LYS A 142 -3.65 12.53 -6.59
N LYS A 143 -3.50 13.73 -6.02
CA LYS A 143 -4.60 14.56 -5.48
C LYS A 143 -5.41 13.81 -4.40
N THR A 144 -4.75 12.95 -3.63
CA THR A 144 -5.37 12.25 -2.49
C THR A 144 -4.45 12.29 -1.28
N ILE A 145 -4.97 11.83 -0.15
CA ILE A 145 -4.18 11.68 1.07
C ILE A 145 -2.95 10.79 0.90
N GLU A 146 -2.96 9.84 -0.05
CA GLU A 146 -1.78 9.02 -0.35
C GLU A 146 -0.60 9.89 -0.81
N GLU A 147 -0.86 10.88 -1.65
CA GLU A 147 0.17 11.80 -2.11
C GLU A 147 0.71 12.65 -0.94
N SER A 148 -0.18 13.11 -0.05
CA SER A 148 0.20 13.87 1.15
C SER A 148 1.09 13.04 2.08
N ILE A 149 0.70 11.79 2.37
CA ILE A 149 1.50 10.85 3.19
C ILE A 149 2.88 10.64 2.57
N TYR A 150 2.94 10.41 1.26
CA TYR A 150 4.21 10.22 0.56
C TYR A 150 5.12 11.45 0.65
N LYS A 151 4.57 12.66 0.44
CA LYS A 151 5.31 13.93 0.56
C LYS A 151 5.83 14.15 1.97
N LEU A 152 5.00 13.89 2.97
CA LEU A 152 5.36 14.00 4.39
C LEU A 152 6.52 13.07 4.76
N ASN A 153 6.47 11.82 4.32
CA ASN A 153 7.58 10.89 4.57
C ASN A 153 8.87 11.34 3.88
N ARG A 154 8.77 11.89 2.66
CA ARG A 154 9.93 12.38 1.92
C ARG A 154 10.56 13.59 2.61
N SER A 155 9.77 14.54 3.11
CA SER A 155 10.28 15.71 3.83
C SER A 155 10.98 15.31 5.14
N ARG A 156 10.40 14.37 5.90
CA ARG A 156 11.01 13.81 7.11
C ARG A 156 12.34 13.10 6.84
N ALA A 157 12.43 12.32 5.75
CA ALA A 157 13.68 11.65 5.37
C ALA A 157 14.81 12.66 5.07
N VAL A 158 14.49 13.75 4.36
CA VAL A 158 15.44 14.83 4.08
C VAL A 158 15.87 15.54 5.36
N CYS A 159 14.90 15.92 6.20
CA CYS A 159 15.19 16.62 7.46
C CYS A 159 16.04 15.76 8.41
N SER A 160 15.74 14.46 8.54
CA SER A 160 16.53 13.53 9.37
C SER A 160 17.98 13.38 8.90
N THR A 161 18.25 13.51 7.60
CA THR A 161 19.62 13.47 7.05
C THR A 161 20.40 14.73 7.40
N ILE A 162 19.72 15.88 7.42
CA ILE A 162 20.30 17.18 7.80
C ILE A 162 20.54 17.25 9.32
N ASN A 163 19.61 16.73 10.13
CA ASN A 163 19.67 16.79 11.59
C ASN A 163 20.65 15.81 12.24
N ARG A 164 21.25 14.85 11.50
CA ARG A 164 22.32 13.97 12.02
C ARG A 164 23.57 14.72 12.51
N LYS A 165 23.72 16.01 12.20
CA LYS A 165 24.78 16.86 12.77
C LYS A 165 24.47 17.39 14.18
N SER A 166 23.24 17.26 14.66
CA SER A 166 22.82 17.67 16.00
C SER A 166 22.47 16.42 16.83
N LYS A 167 23.25 16.13 17.88
CA LYS A 167 23.01 15.03 18.81
C LYS A 167 21.73 15.29 19.59
N ASN A 168 20.63 14.60 19.26
CA ASN A 168 19.54 14.22 20.19
C ASN A 168 18.71 13.10 19.53
N PHE A 169 18.90 11.86 19.98
CA PHE A 169 18.37 10.64 19.37
C PHE A 169 17.34 9.97 20.29
N LYS A 170 16.28 10.70 20.65
CA LYS A 170 15.13 10.18 21.39
C LYS A 170 13.87 10.90 20.97
N ASP A 171 13.43 10.67 19.74
CA ASP A 171 12.03 10.88 19.39
C ASP A 171 11.71 9.89 18.26
N GLU A 172 10.86 8.90 18.54
CA GLU A 172 10.08 8.29 17.48
C GLU A 172 9.41 9.42 16.69
N PRO A 173 9.25 9.31 15.36
CA PRO A 173 8.54 10.32 14.59
C PRO A 173 7.04 10.18 14.84
N VAL A 174 6.60 10.47 16.06
CA VAL A 174 5.19 10.61 16.43
C VAL A 174 4.59 11.63 15.47
N LEU A 175 3.45 11.29 14.86
CA LEU A 175 2.72 12.21 14.00
C LEU A 175 2.33 13.44 14.83
N THR A 176 2.80 14.62 14.45
CA THR A 176 2.42 15.86 15.12
C THR A 176 1.06 16.33 14.64
N LEU A 177 0.39 17.24 15.35
CA LEU A 177 -0.87 17.81 14.89
C LEU A 177 -0.73 18.50 13.52
N LYS A 178 0.37 19.23 13.31
CA LYS A 178 0.69 19.85 12.02
C LYS A 178 0.83 18.84 10.89
N ASP A 179 1.40 17.67 11.19
CA ASP A 179 1.51 16.58 10.23
C ASP A 179 0.12 16.11 9.81
N VAL A 180 -0.78 15.88 10.77
CA VAL A 180 -2.17 15.46 10.50
C VAL A 180 -2.91 16.51 9.68
N GLU A 181 -2.79 17.79 10.03
CA GLU A 181 -3.37 18.90 9.24
C GLU A 181 -2.86 18.90 7.79
N SER A 182 -1.56 18.65 7.59
CA SER A 182 -0.98 18.59 6.24
C SER A 182 -1.45 17.40 5.39
N LEU A 183 -1.93 16.32 6.02
CA LEU A 183 -2.47 15.16 5.32
C LEU A 183 -3.80 15.46 4.62
N PHE A 184 -4.58 16.34 5.22
CA PHE A 184 -5.85 16.82 4.71
C PHE A 184 -5.66 18.27 4.25
N PRO A 185 -5.13 18.50 3.04
CA PRO A 185 -5.23 19.82 2.45
C PRO A 185 -6.72 20.15 2.39
N MET A 186 -7.17 21.00 3.33
CA MET A 186 -8.42 21.75 3.20
C MET A 186 -8.43 22.23 1.77
N ALA A 187 -9.44 21.84 0.99
CA ALA A 187 -9.53 22.24 -0.41
C ALA A 187 -9.25 23.74 -0.47
N GLY A 188 -8.08 24.11 -1.01
CA GLY A 188 -7.79 25.50 -1.26
C GLY A 188 -8.89 26.03 -2.17
N PRO A 189 -9.45 27.22 -1.91
CA PRO A 189 -10.36 27.83 -2.87
C PRO A 189 -9.53 28.09 -4.11
N ASP A 190 -9.75 27.35 -5.19
CA ASP A 190 -9.35 27.69 -6.58
C ASP A 190 -9.81 26.56 -7.54
N GLU A 191 -11.13 26.41 -7.67
CA GLU A 191 -11.73 26.42 -8.99
C GLU A 191 -12.28 27.85 -9.14
N PRO A 192 -11.97 28.61 -10.22
CA PRO A 192 -12.67 29.85 -10.46
C PRO A 192 -14.14 29.49 -10.67
N LEU A 193 -14.96 29.77 -9.67
CA LEU A 193 -16.41 29.79 -9.83
C LEU A 193 -16.69 30.73 -10.99
N GLU A 194 -17.14 30.17 -12.12
CA GLU A 194 -17.78 30.94 -13.17
C GLU A 194 -18.75 31.91 -12.48
N GLN A 195 -18.65 33.19 -12.85
CA GLN A 195 -19.35 34.30 -12.23
C GLN A 195 -20.83 33.94 -12.05
N ALA A 196 -21.18 33.53 -10.84
CA ALA A 196 -22.56 33.22 -10.49
C ALA A 196 -23.30 34.54 -10.42
N ASP A 197 -24.10 34.78 -11.45
CA ASP A 197 -25.07 35.86 -11.52
C ASP A 197 -25.77 36.01 -10.16
N GLN A 198 -25.78 37.25 -9.68
CA GLN A 198 -26.44 37.66 -8.44
C GLN A 198 -27.96 37.49 -8.60
N ASN A 199 -28.49 36.28 -8.43
CA ASN A 199 -29.90 36.00 -8.15
C ASN A 199 -30.14 34.49 -8.03
N TYR A 200 -30.09 33.92 -6.82
CA TYR A 200 -30.93 32.76 -6.51
C TYR A 200 -31.12 32.61 -5.00
N GLY A 201 -32.37 32.76 -4.57
CA GLY A 201 -32.77 32.64 -3.18
C GLY A 201 -32.66 31.21 -2.64
N ASP A 202 -32.23 31.12 -1.39
CA ASP A 202 -32.77 30.26 -0.31
C ASP A 202 -33.04 28.77 -0.58
N SER A 203 -32.33 28.10 -1.49
CA SER A 203 -32.52 26.66 -1.73
C SER A 203 -31.36 25.80 -1.22
N LEU A 204 -31.58 25.12 -0.09
CA LEU A 204 -30.68 24.12 0.53
C LEU A 204 -30.37 22.89 -0.36
N ARG A 205 -30.83 22.87 -1.62
CA ARG A 205 -30.66 21.76 -2.57
C ARG A 205 -29.38 21.84 -3.39
N SER A 206 -28.70 22.98 -3.42
CA SER A 206 -27.45 23.19 -4.16
C SER A 206 -26.18 22.86 -3.37
N LEU A 207 -26.31 22.47 -2.10
CA LEU A 207 -25.18 22.17 -1.23
C LEU A 207 -24.77 20.68 -1.32
N PRO A 208 -23.47 20.36 -1.24
CA PRO A 208 -23.03 18.97 -1.13
C PRO A 208 -23.63 18.30 0.11
N PRO A 209 -23.95 16.99 0.07
CA PRO A 209 -24.76 16.32 1.10
C PRO A 209 -24.24 16.47 2.53
N SER A 210 -22.92 16.51 2.72
CA SER A 210 -22.27 16.70 4.02
C SER A 210 -22.52 18.08 4.62
N VAL A 211 -22.54 19.13 3.79
CA VAL A 211 -22.74 20.52 4.21
C VAL A 211 -24.23 20.80 4.46
N ALA A 212 -25.11 20.27 3.59
CA ALA A 212 -26.54 20.35 3.79
C ALA A 212 -26.99 19.69 5.10
N ALA A 213 -26.42 18.51 5.42
CA ALA A 213 -26.71 17.80 6.66
C ALA A 213 -26.25 18.57 7.91
N GLY A 214 -25.07 19.19 7.87
CA GLY A 214 -24.56 20.02 8.97
C GLY A 214 -25.45 21.22 9.25
N LEU A 215 -25.78 21.99 8.20
CA LEU A 215 -26.65 23.17 8.34
C LEU A 215 -28.06 22.82 8.83
N ALA A 216 -28.61 21.70 8.35
CA ALA A 216 -29.92 21.23 8.79
C ALA A 216 -29.94 20.81 10.26
N ALA A 217 -28.86 20.17 10.74
CA ALA A 217 -28.71 19.80 12.15
C ALA A 217 -28.59 21.04 13.05
N GLU A 218 -27.86 22.05 12.59
CA GLU A 218 -27.66 23.30 13.32
C GLU A 218 -28.95 24.14 13.41
N ARG A 219 -29.71 24.25 12.32
CA ARG A 219 -31.04 24.89 12.33
C ARG A 219 -32.02 24.17 13.25
N ARG A 220 -31.98 22.83 13.31
CA ARG A 220 -32.83 22.05 14.22
C ARG A 220 -32.49 22.34 15.70
N ARG A 221 -31.20 22.45 16.01
CA ARG A 221 -30.72 22.79 17.36
C ARG A 221 -31.14 24.20 17.81
N LEU A 222 -31.24 25.15 16.88
CA LEU A 222 -31.69 26.52 17.17
C LEU A 222 -33.20 26.64 17.36
N MET A 223 -34.00 25.70 16.85
CA MET A 223 -35.45 25.67 17.08
C MET A 223 -35.85 24.93 18.37
N GLU A 224 -34.91 24.27 19.03
CA GLU A 224 -35.13 23.53 20.28
C GLU A 224 -34.71 24.32 21.54
N GLN A 225 -34.43 25.62 21.41
CA GLN A 225 -34.16 26.57 22.51
C GLN A 225 -35.24 27.65 22.56
#